data_AF-A0A2K0UPN6-F1
#
_entry.id   AF-A0A2K0UPN6-F1
#
_cell.length_a   1.000
_cell.length_b   1.000
_cell.length_c   1.000
_cell.angle_alpha   90.00
_cell.angle_beta   90.00
_cell.angle_gamma   90.00
#
_symmetry.space_group_name_H-M   'P 1'
#
loop_
_entity.id
_entity.type
_entity.pdbx_description
1 polymer ?
#
loop_
_entity_poly.entity_id
_entity_poly.type
_entity_poly.pdbx_seq_one_letter_code
_entity_poly.pdbx_strand_id
1 'polypeptide(L)'
;MAVTQVLPSPANARVGEVLALPINKVEYQTEYPTAIHFATPVLLNEKGDAEDFVGAKTVNGRPINGGSTIQFTLPDIKISKAGTYYLRLDVYRVRDGVGAVHLTDITSAPFTVAA
;
A
#
# COMPACT_ATOMS: atom_id res chain seq x y z
N MET A 1 -12.81 15.36 -10.30
CA MET A 1 -12.23 14.09 -10.79
C MET A 1 -12.27 13.11 -9.63
N ALA A 2 -12.80 11.90 -9.83
CA ALA A 2 -12.82 10.89 -8.78
C ALA A 2 -11.39 10.35 -8.60
N VAL A 3 -10.86 10.38 -7.37
CA VAL A 3 -9.54 9.85 -7.06
C VAL A 3 -9.61 8.33 -7.11
N THR A 4 -8.76 7.72 -7.92
CA THR A 4 -8.68 6.26 -8.07
C THR A 4 -7.95 5.68 -6.86
N GLN A 5 -8.70 5.30 -5.82
CA GLN A 5 -8.20 4.53 -4.67
C GLN A 5 -8.04 3.04 -5.04
N VAL A 6 -7.29 2.74 -6.11
CA VAL A 6 -7.05 1.35 -6.51
C VAL A 6 -5.59 1.03 -6.26
N LEU A 7 -5.36 0.02 -5.42
CA LEU A 7 -4.05 -0.58 -5.26
C LEU A 7 -3.86 -1.61 -6.39
N PRO A 8 -2.92 -1.41 -7.32
CA PRO A 8 -2.76 -2.32 -8.44
C PRO A 8 -2.21 -3.67 -7.99
N SER A 9 -2.69 -4.73 -8.62
CA SER A 9 -2.14 -6.07 -8.44
C SER A 9 -0.89 -6.26 -9.30
N PRO A 10 0.15 -6.94 -8.78
CA PRO A 10 1.31 -7.34 -9.58
C PRO A 10 0.89 -8.23 -10.76
N ALA A 11 1.45 -7.98 -11.95
CA ALA A 11 1.11 -8.75 -13.15
C ALA A 11 1.90 -10.08 -13.25
N ASN A 12 3.14 -10.10 -12.77
CA ASN A 12 4.05 -11.25 -12.82
C ASN A 12 4.86 -11.31 -11.53
N ALA A 13 4.35 -11.97 -10.48
CA ALA A 13 5.06 -12.13 -9.22
C ALA A 13 5.77 -13.50 -9.16
N ARG A 14 7.04 -13.49 -8.74
CA ARG A 14 7.84 -14.69 -8.50
C ARG A 14 8.50 -14.63 -7.12
N VAL A 15 8.77 -15.81 -6.55
CA VAL A 15 9.47 -15.92 -5.27
C VAL A 15 10.83 -15.22 -5.34
N GLY A 16 11.09 -14.35 -4.38
CA GLY A 16 12.35 -13.62 -4.23
C GLY A 16 12.56 -12.46 -5.20
N GLU A 17 11.67 -12.27 -6.18
CA GLU A 17 11.69 -11.14 -7.11
C GLU A 17 10.91 -9.96 -6.57
N VAL A 18 11.27 -8.75 -7.03
CA VAL A 18 10.50 -7.54 -6.72
C VAL A 18 9.16 -7.63 -7.44
N LEU A 19 8.07 -7.35 -6.72
CA LEU A 19 6.73 -7.31 -7.29
C LEU A 19 6.67 -6.27 -8.41
N ALA A 20 6.42 -6.74 -9.63
CA ALA A 20 6.22 -5.88 -10.79
C ALA A 20 4.80 -5.27 -10.75
N LEU A 21 4.68 -4.11 -10.09
CA LEU A 21 3.46 -3.31 -10.08
C LEU A 21 3.38 -2.46 -11.37
N PRO A 22 2.24 -2.46 -12.09
CA PRO A 22 2.08 -1.64 -13.30
C PRO A 22 2.17 -0.15 -13.00
N ILE A 23 1.73 0.26 -11.80
CA ILE A 23 1.89 1.60 -11.24
C ILE A 23 2.27 1.41 -9.76
N ASN A 24 3.39 1.99 -9.32
CA ASN A 24 3.81 1.89 -7.92
C ASN A 24 3.30 3.06 -7.06
N LYS A 25 2.24 3.74 -7.50
CA LYS A 25 1.67 4.91 -6.85
C LYS A 25 0.21 4.66 -6.50
N VAL A 26 -0.17 5.06 -5.29
CA VAL A 26 -1.54 5.01 -4.81
C VAL A 26 -1.94 6.43 -4.41
N GLU A 27 -3.10 6.88 -4.87
CA GLU A 27 -3.63 8.20 -4.55
C GLU A 27 -4.82 8.07 -3.62
N TYR A 28 -4.81 8.86 -2.55
CA TYR A 28 -5.83 8.86 -1.51
C TYR A 28 -6.33 10.29 -1.29
N GLN A 29 -7.64 10.47 -1.37
CA GLN A 29 -8.28 11.73 -1.04
C GLN A 29 -8.46 11.86 0.48
N THR A 30 -7.91 12.91 1.07
CA THR A 30 -8.00 13.19 2.52
C THR A 30 -8.76 14.48 2.80
N GLU A 31 -9.45 14.53 3.94
CA GLU A 31 -10.03 15.76 4.49
C GLU A 31 -9.01 16.59 5.31
N TYR A 32 -7.79 16.06 5.48
CA TYR A 32 -6.77 16.62 6.36
C TYR A 32 -5.47 16.95 5.63
N PRO A 33 -5.48 17.80 4.58
CA PRO A 33 -4.35 17.99 3.66
C PRO A 33 -3.04 18.47 4.31
N THR A 34 -3.12 19.09 5.49
CA THR A 34 -1.97 19.62 6.23
C THR A 34 -1.39 18.64 7.25
N ALA A 35 -2.04 17.50 7.48
CA ALA A 35 -1.53 16.47 8.38
C ALA A 35 -0.36 15.71 7.74
N ILE A 36 0.46 15.05 8.57
CA ILE A 36 1.43 14.07 8.08
C ILE A 36 0.67 12.78 7.80
N HIS A 37 0.78 12.26 6.58
CA HIS A 37 0.24 10.95 6.21
C HIS A 37 1.35 9.96 5.96
N PHE A 38 1.06 8.71 6.29
CA PHE A 38 1.89 7.58 5.94
C PHE A 38 0.98 6.38 5.70
N ALA A 39 1.51 5.36 5.07
CA ALA A 39 0.81 4.11 4.90
C ALA A 39 1.73 2.91 5.16
N THR A 40 1.13 1.78 5.51
CA THR A 40 1.87 0.55 5.78
C THR A 40 1.40 -0.55 4.83
N PRO A 41 2.26 -1.04 3.92
CA PRO A 41 1.93 -2.18 3.10
C PRO A 41 1.87 -3.46 3.96
N VAL A 42 0.83 -4.25 3.76
CA VAL A 42 0.56 -5.52 4.42
C VAL A 42 0.35 -6.58 3.34
N LEU A 43 1.06 -7.68 3.43
CA LEU A 43 0.84 -8.84 2.58
C LEU A 43 -0.14 -9.77 3.29
N LEU A 44 -1.22 -10.16 2.61
CA LEU A 44 -2.22 -11.08 3.14
C LEU A 44 -2.23 -12.36 2.29
N ASN A 45 -2.33 -13.52 2.92
CA ASN A 45 -2.56 -14.78 2.20
C ASN A 45 -4.04 -14.96 1.81
N GLU A 46 -4.38 -16.08 1.16
CA GLU A 46 -5.76 -16.42 0.77
C GLU A 46 -6.77 -16.43 1.92
N LYS A 47 -6.32 -16.66 3.16
CA LYS A 47 -7.17 -16.69 4.36
C LYS A 47 -7.35 -15.31 4.99
N GLY A 48 -6.63 -14.30 4.49
CA GLY A 48 -6.61 -12.96 5.08
C GLY A 48 -5.62 -12.81 6.24
N ASP A 49 -4.76 -13.81 6.49
CA ASP A 49 -3.73 -13.69 7.51
C ASP A 49 -2.54 -12.88 6.99
N ALA A 50 -1.97 -12.04 7.84
CA ALA A 50 -0.78 -11.28 7.51
C ALA A 50 0.44 -12.20 7.36
N GLU A 51 1.14 -12.04 6.25
CA GLU A 51 2.38 -12.74 5.94
C GLU A 51 3.53 -11.75 5.86
N ASP A 52 4.75 -12.25 6.09
CA ASP A 52 5.94 -11.42 5.97
C ASP A 52 6.39 -11.27 4.50
N PHE A 53 7.10 -10.18 4.22
CA PHE A 53 7.69 -9.85 2.94
C PHE A 53 8.96 -9.03 3.15
N VAL A 54 9.89 -9.05 2.19
CA VAL A 54 11.08 -8.19 2.22
C VAL A 54 10.76 -6.87 1.54
N GLY A 55 10.91 -5.76 2.25
CA GLY A 55 10.63 -4.41 1.74
C GLY A 55 10.39 -3.41 2.87
N ALA A 56 10.18 -2.14 2.51
CA ALA A 56 9.84 -1.13 3.52
C ALA A 56 8.44 -1.39 4.09
N LYS A 57 8.29 -1.31 5.41
CA LYS A 57 7.02 -1.50 6.12
C LYS A 57 6.23 -0.20 6.31
N THR A 58 6.78 0.92 5.85
CA THR A 58 6.15 2.24 5.95
C THR A 58 6.51 3.06 4.71
N VAL A 59 5.53 3.76 4.16
CA VAL A 59 5.69 4.71 3.07
C VAL A 59 5.12 6.06 3.46
N ASN A 60 5.87 7.12 3.17
CA ASN A 60 5.41 8.48 3.45
C ASN A 60 4.42 8.94 2.38
N GLY A 61 3.32 9.55 2.82
CA GLY A 61 2.39 10.24 1.95
C GLY A 61 2.91 11.63 1.58
N ARG A 62 2.71 12.04 0.33
CA ARG A 62 3.03 13.39 -0.14
C ARG A 62 1.80 14.05 -0.77
N PRO A 63 1.42 15.27 -0.35
CA PRO A 63 0.37 16.01 -1.03
C PRO A 63 0.74 16.27 -2.50
N ILE A 64 -0.18 16.03 -3.41
CA ILE A 64 -0.04 16.38 -4.83
C ILE A 64 -0.40 17.85 -4.99
N ASN A 65 0.53 18.67 -5.48
CA ASN A 65 0.34 20.10 -5.76
C ASN A 65 -0.23 20.91 -4.57
N GLY A 66 0.07 20.49 -3.34
CA GLY A 66 -0.48 21.12 -2.12
C GLY A 66 -1.99 20.90 -1.91
N GLY A 67 -2.61 20.01 -2.68
CA GLY A 67 -4.02 19.67 -2.58
C GLY A 67 -4.34 18.60 -1.54
N SER A 68 -5.60 18.18 -1.52
CA SER A 68 -6.15 17.15 -0.63
C SER A 68 -5.97 15.72 -1.13
N THR A 69 -5.21 15.53 -2.20
CA THR A 69 -4.82 14.21 -2.68
C THR A 69 -3.42 13.88 -2.19
N ILE A 70 -3.29 12.78 -1.47
CA ILE A 70 -2.02 12.26 -0.97
C ILE A 70 -1.57 11.13 -1.89
N GLN A 71 -0.35 11.22 -2.40
CA GLN A 71 0.31 10.16 -3.16
C GLN A 71 1.22 9.35 -2.23
N PHE A 72 1.06 8.04 -2.27
CA PHE A 72 1.98 7.07 -1.67
C PHE A 72 2.74 6.38 -2.79
N THR A 73 4.07 6.30 -2.66
CA THR A 73 4.90 5.46 -3.54
C THR A 73 5.20 4.16 -2.83
N LEU A 74 4.73 3.06 -3.39
CA LEU A 74 4.92 1.72 -2.85
C LEU A 74 6.41 1.34 -2.94
N PRO A 75 6.95 0.65 -1.92
CA PRO A 75 8.34 0.26 -1.92
C PRO A 75 8.54 -0.99 -2.77
N ASP A 76 9.80 -1.34 -3.02
CA ASP A 76 10.12 -2.67 -3.54
C ASP A 76 9.71 -3.72 -2.49
N ILE A 77 8.88 -4.68 -2.93
CA ILE A 77 8.35 -5.77 -2.11
C ILE A 77 8.79 -7.09 -2.76
N LYS A 78 9.31 -8.03 -1.96
CA LYS A 78 9.63 -9.39 -2.38
C LYS A 78 8.94 -10.39 -1.47
N ILE A 79 8.40 -11.46 -2.06
CA ILE A 79 7.68 -12.51 -1.34
C ILE A 79 8.51 -13.79 -1.39
N SER A 80 8.68 -14.47 -0.26
CA SER A 80 9.57 -15.62 -0.12
C SER A 80 8.90 -16.97 -0.36
N LYS A 81 7.58 -17.00 -0.53
CA LYS A 81 6.78 -18.22 -0.71
C LYS A 81 5.83 -18.07 -1.89
N ALA A 82 5.68 -19.14 -2.65
CA ALA A 82 4.68 -19.22 -3.70
C ALA A 82 3.28 -19.34 -3.09
N GLY A 83 2.27 -18.82 -3.79
CA GLY A 83 0.90 -18.82 -3.32
C GLY A 83 0.09 -17.65 -3.88
N THR A 84 -1.18 -17.58 -3.52
CA THR A 84 -2.00 -16.40 -3.84
C THR A 84 -2.02 -15.44 -2.66
N TYR A 85 -1.86 -14.17 -2.98
CA TYR A 85 -1.77 -13.10 -2.00
C TYR A 85 -2.63 -11.90 -2.39
N TYR A 86 -2.88 -11.06 -1.40
CA TYR A 86 -3.39 -9.71 -1.56
C TYR A 86 -2.38 -8.74 -0.99
N LEU A 87 -2.23 -7.58 -1.63
CA LEU A 87 -1.54 -6.45 -1.02
C LEU A 87 -2.61 -5.54 -0.43
N ARG A 88 -2.43 -5.11 0.81
CA ARG A 88 -3.25 -4.10 1.45
C ARG A 88 -2.37 -2.94 1.87
N LEU A 89 -2.88 -1.73 1.72
CA LEU A 89 -2.23 -0.52 2.16
C LEU A 89 -3.08 0.12 3.24
N ASP A 90 -2.61 0.08 4.48
CA ASP A 90 -3.30 0.66 5.62
C ASP A 90 -2.84 2.13 5.71
N VAL A 91 -3.78 3.07 5.59
CA VAL A 91 -3.49 4.50 5.47
C VAL A 91 -3.72 5.19 6.80
N TYR A 92 -2.78 6.02 7.21
CA TYR A 92 -2.79 6.73 8.48
C TYR A 92 -2.53 8.22 8.31
N ARG A 93 -2.94 8.98 9.31
CA ARG A 93 -2.40 10.32 9.59
C ARG A 93 -1.81 10.38 10.99
N VAL A 94 -0.89 11.30 11.21
CA VAL A 94 -0.46 11.69 12.55
C VAL A 94 -1.38 12.78 13.08
N ARG A 95 -1.82 12.63 14.32
CA ARG A 95 -2.56 13.66 15.07
C ARG A 95 -1.81 13.95 16.37
N ASP A 96 -1.48 15.22 16.59
CA ASP A 96 -0.78 15.67 17.79
C ASP A 96 -1.50 15.23 19.06
N GLY A 97 -0.74 14.69 20.01
CA GLY A 97 -1.25 14.16 21.28
C GLY A 97 -2.03 12.84 21.19
N VAL A 98 -2.26 12.30 19.99
CA VAL A 98 -2.97 11.02 19.77
C VAL A 98 -2.07 9.97 19.10
N GLY A 99 -1.13 10.41 18.26
CA GLY A 99 -0.27 9.51 17.48
C GLY A 99 -0.87 9.17 16.13
N ALA A 100 -0.69 7.94 15.68
CA ALA A 100 -1.21 7.48 14.39
C ALA A 100 -2.72 7.18 14.47
N VAL A 101 -3.48 7.79 13.57
CA VAL A 101 -4.92 7.55 13.40
C VAL A 101 -5.11 6.84 12.07
N HIS A 102 -5.67 5.63 12.11
CA HIS A 102 -6.07 4.87 10.93
C HIS A 102 -7.19 5.61 10.20
N LEU A 103 -7.09 5.66 8.86
CA LEU A 103 -8.05 6.33 8.00
C LEU A 103 -8.81 5.35 7.14
N THR A 104 -8.12 4.43 6.48
CA THR A 104 -8.72 3.48 5.56
C THR A 104 -7.75 2.36 5.20
N ASP A 105 -8.28 1.31 4.57
CA ASP A 105 -7.54 0.22 3.96
C ASP A 105 -7.80 0.22 2.45
N ILE A 106 -6.74 0.09 1.65
CA ILE A 106 -6.86 -0.07 0.20
C ILE A 106 -6.27 -1.43 -0.18
N THR A 107 -7.09 -2.34 -0.68
CA THR A 107 -6.69 -3.73 -0.99
C THR A 107 -6.66 -3.96 -2.49
N SER A 108 -5.64 -4.68 -2.98
CA SER A 108 -5.52 -5.10 -4.37
C SER A 108 -6.49 -6.24 -4.70
N ALA A 109 -6.68 -6.51 -5.99
CA ALA A 109 -7.19 -7.83 -6.41
C ALA A 109 -6.15 -8.92 -6.05
N PRO A 110 -6.57 -10.20 -5.89
CA PRO A 110 -5.64 -11.28 -5.62
C PRO A 110 -4.62 -11.42 -6.76
N PHE A 111 -3.40 -11.85 -6.42
CA PHE A 111 -2.36 -12.16 -7.39
C PHE A 111 -1.59 -13.41 -6.96
N THR A 112 -1.08 -14.15 -7.93
CA THR A 112 -0.31 -15.38 -7.69
C THR A 112 1.18 -15.09 -7.76
N VAL A 113 1.90 -15.54 -6.74
CA VAL A 113 3.37 -15.61 -6.71
C VAL A 113 3.77 -17.00 -7.17
N ALA A 114 4.40 -17.09 -8.33
CA ALA A 114 4.98 -18.33 -8.84
C ALA A 114 6.31 -18.65 -8.15
N ALA A 115 6.67 -19.93 -8.14
CA ALA A 115 7.98 -20.39 -7.67
C ALA A 115 9.12 -19.93 -8.59
#